data_AF-A0A838J7E6-F1
#
_entry.id   AF-A0A838J7E6-F1
#
_cell.length_a   1.000
_cell.length_b   1.000
_cell.length_c   1.000
_cell.angle_alpha   90.00
_cell.angle_beta   90.00
_cell.angle_gamma   90.00
#
_symmetry.space_group_name_H-M   'P 1'
#
loop_
_entity.id
_entity.type
_entity.pdbx_description
1 polymer ?
#
loop_
_entity_poly.entity_id
_entity_poly.type
_entity_poly.pdbx_seq_one_letter_code
_entity_poly.pdbx_strand_id
1 'polypeptide(L)'
;MREQEENGPLPEVPFHNDDLLGIASVITGYVTYLESLPPTPQRKKRIAILSPVAEKLHTQLAVKGAIALPLTPEEVEEVIGACVNFLQRLPGVVPPSAERDAAINLVNIWRLRLISIISEFTTE
;
A
#
# COMPACT_ATOMS: atom_id res chain seq x y z
N MET A 1 25.69 21.88 -11.58
CA MET A 1 25.04 20.62 -12.00
C MET A 1 24.41 20.04 -10.75
N ARG A 2 23.08 20.07 -10.64
CA ARG A 2 22.38 19.43 -9.52
C ARG A 2 22.21 17.97 -9.92
N GLU A 3 22.91 17.08 -9.24
CA GLU A 3 22.67 15.65 -9.35
C GLU A 3 21.21 15.41 -8.94
N GLN A 4 20.44 14.80 -9.85
CA GLN A 4 19.15 14.24 -9.51
C GLN A 4 19.46 13.10 -8.54
N GLU A 5 19.24 13.31 -7.25
CA GLU A 5 19.07 12.20 -6.32
C GLU A 5 17.87 11.42 -6.83
N GLU A 6 18.15 10.36 -7.60
CA GLU A 6 17.18 9.33 -7.90
C GLU A 6 16.67 8.85 -6.55
N ASN A 7 15.38 9.10 -6.27
CA ASN A 7 14.66 8.57 -5.13
C ASN A 7 14.82 7.04 -5.10
N GLY A 8 15.87 6.58 -4.41
CA GLY A 8 16.17 5.18 -4.22
C GLY A 8 15.04 4.48 -3.47
N PRO A 9 15.03 3.14 -3.43
CA PRO A 9 14.09 2.41 -2.62
C PRO A 9 14.19 2.88 -1.15
N LEU A 10 13.04 3.00 -0.49
CA LEU A 10 12.99 3.23 0.96
C LEU A 10 13.78 2.11 1.68
N PRO A 11 14.34 2.39 2.87
CA PRO A 11 15.13 1.43 3.62
C PRO A 11 14.29 0.21 3.93
N GLU A 12 14.98 -0.90 4.18
CA GLU A 12 14.35 -2.15 4.54
C GLU A 12 13.68 -2.05 5.92
N VAL A 13 12.41 -1.65 5.92
CA VAL A 13 11.57 -1.66 7.13
C VAL A 13 10.99 -3.06 7.29
N PRO A 14 11.20 -3.75 8.43
CA PRO A 14 10.74 -5.12 8.62
C PRO A 14 9.21 -5.16 8.79
N PHE A 15 8.51 -5.89 7.92
CA PHE A 15 7.08 -6.18 8.09
C PHE A 15 6.84 -7.65 8.44
N HIS A 16 5.76 -7.94 9.17
CA HIS A 16 5.31 -9.32 9.32
C HIS A 16 4.68 -9.81 8.02
N ASN A 17 4.79 -11.11 7.74
CA ASN A 17 4.22 -11.71 6.52
C ASN A 17 2.71 -11.46 6.40
N ASP A 18 1.99 -11.57 7.52
CA ASP A 18 0.54 -11.33 7.56
C ASP A 18 0.19 -9.87 7.23
N ASP A 19 1.04 -8.92 7.67
CA ASP A 19 0.87 -7.50 7.33
C ASP A 19 1.03 -7.27 5.82
N LEU A 20 2.05 -7.88 5.20
CA LEU A 20 2.31 -7.73 3.77
C LEU A 20 1.25 -8.39 2.91
N LEU A 21 0.77 -9.57 3.32
CA LEU A 21 -0.35 -10.23 2.65
C LEU A 21 -1.63 -9.40 2.75
N GLY A 22 -1.87 -8.81 3.92
CA GLY A 22 -2.99 -7.91 4.15
C GLY A 22 -2.92 -6.63 3.31
N ILE A 23 -1.76 -5.97 3.27
CA ILE A 23 -1.51 -4.81 2.41
C ILE A 23 -1.69 -5.17 0.94
N ALA A 24 -1.13 -6.28 0.47
CA ALA A 24 -1.32 -6.76 -0.90
C ALA A 24 -2.80 -6.96 -1.22
N SER A 25 -3.57 -7.56 -0.30
CA SER A 25 -5.02 -7.77 -0.47
C SER A 25 -5.80 -6.45 -0.55
N VAL A 26 -5.44 -5.45 0.26
CA VAL A 26 -6.03 -4.10 0.18
C VAL A 26 -5.73 -3.45 -1.17
N ILE A 27 -4.49 -3.58 -1.66
CA ILE A 27 -4.08 -3.05 -2.96
C ILE A 27 -4.87 -3.72 -4.07
N THR A 28 -4.91 -5.05 -4.11
CA THR A 28 -5.67 -5.81 -5.12
C THR A 28 -7.14 -5.42 -5.12
N GLY A 29 -7.77 -5.34 -3.93
CA GLY A 29 -9.16 -4.90 -3.82
C GLY A 29 -9.38 -3.48 -4.35
N TYR A 30 -8.44 -2.57 -4.10
CA TYR A 30 -8.52 -1.21 -4.62
C TYR A 30 -8.30 -1.15 -6.14
N VAL A 31 -7.36 -1.92 -6.69
CA VAL A 31 -7.14 -2.04 -8.13
C VAL A 31 -8.41 -2.55 -8.82
N THR A 32 -9.00 -3.64 -8.33
CA THR A 32 -10.26 -4.18 -8.86
C THR A 32 -11.39 -3.15 -8.81
N TYR A 33 -11.47 -2.37 -7.72
CA TYR A 33 -12.42 -1.27 -7.62
C TYR A 33 -12.17 -0.16 -8.66
N LEU A 34 -10.90 0.22 -8.89
CA LEU A 34 -10.58 1.23 -9.90
C LEU A 34 -10.89 0.76 -11.32
N GLU A 35 -10.67 -0.52 -11.60
CA GLU A 35 -10.98 -1.16 -12.89
C GLU A 35 -12.50 -1.24 -13.15
N SER A 36 -13.32 -1.33 -12.10
CA SER A 36 -14.78 -1.36 -12.25
C SER A 36 -15.41 0.01 -12.57
N LEU A 37 -14.63 1.09 -12.53
CA LEU A 37 -15.09 2.46 -12.81
C LEU A 37 -14.76 2.89 -14.24
N PRO A 38 -15.43 3.93 -14.78
CA PRO A 38 -15.05 4.51 -16.06
C PRO A 38 -13.57 4.89 -16.11
N PRO A 39 -12.83 4.58 -17.19
CA PRO A 39 -11.40 4.84 -17.24
C PRO A 39 -11.11 6.34 -17.25
N THR A 40 -10.19 6.79 -16.39
CA THR A 40 -9.63 8.15 -16.43
C THR A 40 -8.10 8.06 -16.44
N PRO A 41 -7.38 9.07 -16.97
CA PRO A 41 -5.91 9.07 -16.95
C PRO A 41 -5.33 8.86 -15.56
N GLN A 42 -5.93 9.48 -14.53
CA GLN A 42 -5.51 9.34 -13.15
C GLN A 42 -5.72 7.90 -12.63
N ARG A 43 -6.86 7.27 -12.92
CA ARG A 43 -7.11 5.87 -12.50
C ARG A 43 -6.14 4.91 -13.17
N LYS A 44 -5.87 5.09 -14.47
CA LYS A 44 -4.88 4.29 -15.20
C LYS A 44 -3.48 4.43 -14.60
N LYS A 45 -3.07 5.64 -14.22
CA LYS A 45 -1.79 5.87 -13.52
C LYS A 45 -1.73 5.08 -12.21
N ARG A 46 -2.77 5.17 -11.37
CA ARG A 46 -2.84 4.46 -10.09
C ARG A 46 -2.76 2.95 -10.25
N ILE A 47 -3.54 2.39 -11.19
CA ILE A 47 -3.49 0.96 -11.49
C ILE A 47 -2.08 0.55 -11.95
N ALA A 48 -1.45 1.33 -12.82
CA ALA A 48 -0.10 1.05 -13.32
C ALA A 48 0.98 1.08 -12.22
N ILE A 49 0.78 1.83 -11.14
CA ILE A 49 1.66 1.83 -9.97
C ILE A 49 1.32 0.68 -9.01
N LEU A 50 0.05 0.52 -8.67
CA LEU A 50 -0.40 -0.41 -7.64
C LEU A 50 -0.33 -1.88 -8.04
N SER A 51 -0.57 -2.22 -9.31
CA SER A 51 -0.53 -3.62 -9.75
C SER A 51 0.87 -4.23 -9.61
N PRO A 52 1.97 -3.59 -10.09
CA PRO A 52 3.32 -4.07 -9.83
C PRO A 52 3.68 -4.13 -8.34
N VAL A 53 3.17 -3.20 -7.53
CA VAL A 53 3.41 -3.22 -6.08
C VAL A 53 2.81 -4.47 -5.45
N ALA A 54 1.56 -4.84 -5.78
CA ALA A 54 0.95 -6.07 -5.28
C ALA A 54 1.78 -7.31 -5.66
N GLU A 55 2.27 -7.38 -6.90
CA GLU A 55 3.14 -8.48 -7.37
C GLU A 55 4.47 -8.53 -6.61
N LYS A 56 5.11 -7.38 -6.37
CA LYS A 56 6.34 -7.28 -5.57
C LYS A 56 6.11 -7.82 -4.16
N LEU A 57 5.02 -7.43 -3.49
CA LEU A 57 4.69 -7.89 -2.15
C LEU A 57 4.44 -9.40 -2.11
N HIS A 58 3.71 -9.94 -3.09
CA HIS A 58 3.51 -11.39 -3.20
C HIS A 58 4.81 -12.16 -3.44
N THR A 59 5.72 -11.61 -4.25
CA THR A 59 7.03 -12.21 -4.50
C THR A 59 7.89 -12.22 -3.24
N GLN A 60 7.87 -11.13 -2.46
CA GLN A 60 8.59 -11.03 -1.19
C GLN A 60 8.11 -12.04 -0.15
N LEU A 61 6.81 -12.34 -0.12
CA LEU A 61 6.26 -13.41 0.75
C LEU A 61 6.79 -14.81 0.42
N ALA A 62 7.27 -15.04 -0.81
CA ALA A 62 7.87 -16.31 -1.22
C ALA A 62 9.35 -16.44 -0.81
N VAL A 63 10.02 -15.34 -0.43
CA VAL A 63 11.43 -15.33 -0.04
C VAL A 63 11.55 -15.59 1.46
N LYS A 64 12.38 -16.57 1.84
CA LYS A 64 12.69 -16.83 3.27
C LYS A 64 13.73 -15.82 3.75
N GLY A 65 13.33 -14.87 4.60
CA GLY A 65 14.25 -13.88 5.16
C GLY A 65 13.54 -12.73 5.87
N ALA A 66 14.30 -11.71 6.26
CA ALA A 66 13.72 -10.45 6.71
C ALA A 66 13.01 -9.80 5.52
N ILE A 67 11.69 -9.62 5.63
CA ILE A 67 10.93 -9.05 4.52
C ILE A 67 11.03 -7.52 4.57
N ALA A 68 11.73 -6.98 3.59
CA ALA A 68 11.77 -5.56 3.31
C ALA A 68 10.58 -5.14 2.46
N LEU A 69 10.22 -3.85 2.55
CA LEU A 69 9.26 -3.19 1.68
C LEU A 69 10.04 -2.32 0.66
N PRO A 70 10.59 -2.88 -0.44
CA PRO A 70 11.41 -2.14 -1.40
C PRO A 70 10.52 -1.29 -2.32
N LEU A 71 9.84 -0.31 -1.73
CA LEU A 71 8.94 0.59 -2.43
C LEU A 71 9.57 1.97 -2.56
N THR A 72 9.29 2.62 -3.67
CA THR A 72 9.61 4.04 -3.85
C THR A 72 8.64 4.90 -3.03
N PRO A 73 8.97 6.17 -2.75
CA PRO A 73 8.04 7.08 -2.09
C PRO A 73 6.68 7.17 -2.80
N GLU A 74 6.66 7.27 -4.14
CA GLU A 74 5.43 7.32 -4.93
C GLU A 74 4.60 6.04 -4.77
N GLU A 75 5.25 4.87 -4.74
CA GLU A 75 4.56 3.60 -4.50
C GLU A 75 3.92 3.59 -3.10
N VAL A 76 4.65 4.03 -2.07
CA VAL A 76 4.10 4.06 -0.70
C VAL A 76 2.94 5.05 -0.56
N GLU A 77 2.99 6.22 -1.23
CA GLU A 77 1.89 7.17 -1.25
C GLU A 77 0.60 6.55 -1.85
N GLU A 78 0.73 5.81 -2.94
CA GLU A 78 -0.42 5.13 -3.56
C GLU A 78 -0.93 3.98 -2.68
N VAL A 79 -0.07 3.24 -1.98
CA VAL A 79 -0.50 2.23 -0.98
C VAL A 79 -1.25 2.88 0.18
N ILE A 80 -0.78 4.03 0.68
CA ILE A 80 -1.49 4.82 1.69
C ILE A 80 -2.87 5.23 1.14
N GLY A 81 -2.93 5.68 -0.11
CA GLY A 81 -4.18 6.00 -0.80
C GLY A 81 -5.16 4.82 -0.87
N ALA A 82 -4.67 3.61 -1.16
CA ALA A 82 -5.45 2.38 -1.15
C ALA A 82 -6.01 2.08 0.25
N CYS A 83 -5.18 2.19 1.30
CA CYS A 83 -5.61 2.01 2.68
C CYS A 83 -6.70 3.02 3.09
N VAL A 84 -6.52 4.30 2.76
CA VAL A 84 -7.53 5.35 3.01
C VAL A 84 -8.86 5.01 2.31
N ASN A 85 -8.80 4.57 1.05
CA ASN A 85 -10.00 4.21 0.30
C ASN A 85 -10.73 3.01 0.95
N PHE A 86 -9.98 2.00 1.37
CA PHE A 86 -10.53 0.85 2.10
C PHE A 86 -11.25 1.30 3.37
N LEU A 87 -10.60 2.12 4.21
CA LEU A 87 -11.17 2.63 5.47
C LEU A 87 -12.45 3.45 5.25
N GLN A 88 -12.51 4.23 4.18
CA GLN A 88 -13.69 5.03 3.84
C GLN A 88 -14.86 4.19 3.31
N ARG A 89 -14.58 3.11 2.59
CA ARG A 89 -15.62 2.34 1.89
C ARG A 89 -16.13 1.14 2.67
N LEU A 90 -15.26 0.45 3.40
CA LEU A 90 -15.61 -0.80 4.09
C LEU A 90 -16.86 -0.65 4.98
N PRO A 91 -17.03 0.43 5.78
CA PRO A 91 -18.22 0.59 6.62
C PRO A 91 -19.54 0.67 5.85
N GLY A 92 -19.52 1.09 4.58
CA GLY A 92 -20.70 1.19 3.72
C GLY A 92 -20.99 -0.09 2.92
N VAL A 93 -20.06 -1.04 2.88
CA VAL A 93 -20.17 -2.29 2.11
C VAL A 93 -20.36 -3.50 3.03
N VAL A 94 -19.72 -3.50 4.19
CA VAL A 94 -19.73 -4.62 5.15
C VAL A 94 -20.47 -4.20 6.42
N PRO A 95 -21.51 -4.95 6.85
CA PRO A 95 -22.22 -4.70 8.10
C PRO A 95 -21.27 -4.71 9.31
N PRO A 96 -21.63 -4.02 10.40
CA PRO A 96 -20.84 -4.06 11.64
C PRO A 96 -20.61 -5.47 12.17
N SER A 97 -19.34 -5.81 12.35
CA SER A 97 -18.88 -7.05 12.98
C SER A 97 -17.50 -6.84 13.62
N ALA A 98 -17.12 -7.72 14.54
CA ALA A 98 -15.81 -7.67 15.18
C ALA A 98 -14.68 -7.83 14.17
N GLU A 99 -14.86 -8.67 13.15
CA GLU A 99 -13.89 -8.91 12.08
C GLU A 99 -13.72 -7.66 11.20
N ARG A 100 -14.82 -6.97 10.88
CA ARG A 100 -14.77 -5.72 10.14
C ARG A 100 -13.99 -4.65 10.91
N ASP A 101 -14.29 -4.49 12.19
CA ASP A 101 -13.66 -3.47 13.03
C ASP A 101 -12.17 -3.79 13.25
N ALA A 102 -11.82 -5.07 13.40
CA ALA A 102 -10.43 -5.52 13.43
C ALA A 102 -9.69 -5.21 12.12
N ALA A 103 -10.30 -5.46 10.96
CA ALA A 103 -9.72 -5.11 9.66
C ALA A 103 -9.51 -3.60 9.51
N ILE A 104 -10.48 -2.77 9.92
CA ILE A 104 -10.35 -1.31 9.92
C ILE A 104 -9.17 -0.86 10.79
N ASN A 105 -9.06 -1.40 12.01
CA ASN A 105 -7.98 -1.04 12.92
C ASN A 105 -6.62 -1.43 12.34
N LEU A 106 -6.51 -2.64 11.81
CA LEU A 106 -5.28 -3.17 11.23
C LEU A 106 -4.82 -2.36 10.00
N VAL A 107 -5.73 -2.04 9.08
CA VAL A 107 -5.44 -1.19 7.92
C VAL A 107 -5.03 0.22 8.34
N ASN A 108 -5.62 0.77 9.42
CA ASN A 108 -5.20 2.06 9.94
C ASN A 108 -3.79 2.02 10.56
N ILE A 109 -3.42 0.93 11.24
CA ILE A 109 -2.05 0.71 11.74
C ILE A 109 -1.06 0.70 10.58
N TRP A 110 -1.33 -0.08 9.52
CA TRP A 110 -0.46 -0.11 8.34
C TRP A 110 -0.34 1.27 7.68
N ARG A 111 -1.45 1.99 7.51
CA ARG A 111 -1.47 3.35 6.97
C ARG A 111 -0.55 4.29 7.78
N LEU A 112 -0.69 4.30 9.11
CA LEU A 112 0.11 5.17 9.98
C LEU A 112 1.58 4.80 9.93
N ARG A 113 1.90 3.50 9.88
CA ARG A 113 3.27 3.01 9.74
C ARG A 113 3.90 3.47 8.43
N LEU A 114 3.19 3.33 7.30
CA LEU A 114 3.66 3.78 5.99
C LEU A 114 3.86 5.30 5.95
N ILE A 115 2.98 6.08 6.59
CA ILE A 115 3.15 7.53 6.75
C ILE A 115 4.43 7.86 7.52
N SER A 116 4.69 7.17 8.64
CA SER A 116 5.93 7.36 9.43
C SER A 116 7.15 7.13 8.55
N ILE A 117 7.15 6.02 7.80
CA ILE A 117 8.25 5.66 6.90
C ILE A 117 8.48 6.76 5.86
N ILE A 118 7.46 7.21 5.12
CA ILE A 118 7.67 8.29 4.14
C ILE A 118 8.16 9.56 4.82
N SER A 119 7.57 9.94 5.97
CA SER A 119 7.91 11.19 6.63
C SER A 119 9.38 11.24 7.05
N GLU A 120 9.93 10.12 7.54
CA GLU A 120 11.35 10.01 7.87
C GLU A 120 12.28 10.21 6.65
N PHE A 121 11.78 9.96 5.43
CA PHE A 121 12.54 10.06 4.17
C PHE A 121 12.35 11.38 3.43
N THR A 122 11.22 12.05 3.59
CA THR A 122 10.93 13.32 2.92
C THR A 122 11.42 14.57 3.67
N THR A 123 12.08 14.39 4.83
CA THR A 123 12.55 15.52 5.66
C THR A 123 14.02 15.91 5.43
N GLU A 124 14.64 15.47 4.33
CA GLU A 124 16.00 15.92 3.91
C GLU A 124 15.94 16.91 2.74
#